data_AF-A0A820KHK8-F1
#
_entry.id   AF-A0A820KHK8-F1
#
_cell.length_a   1.000
_cell.length_b   1.000
_cell.length_c   1.000
_cell.angle_alpha   90.00
_cell.angle_beta   90.00
_cell.angle_gamma   90.00
#
_symmetry.space_group_name_H-M   'P 1'
#
loop_
_entity.id
_entity.type
_entity.pdbx_description
1 polymer ?
#
loop_
_entity_poly.entity_id
_entity_poly.type
_entity_poly.pdbx_seq_one_letter_code
_entity_poly.pdbx_strand_id
1 'polypeptide(L)'
;VQTHYLGFQVYYRRKKYLLMLRCLKRMKKIDADNAKFHSCLMKFLQLVQSEPIADERVRTLIDDELKAFGVKQGDSYRKVEEVNAEFIKNHSNSLTHRAEAAKIMLLINPADNIKAIEFVTSLDSNFIDQNLKVCVFNSKSITYLSNE
;
A
#
# COMPACT_ATOMS: atom_id res chain seq x y z
N VAL A 1 -11.09 9.85 -1.57
CA VAL A 1 -10.17 8.69 -1.54
C VAL A 1 -10.90 7.34 -1.45
N GLN A 2 -11.83 7.14 -0.50
CA GLN A 2 -12.48 5.84 -0.22
C GLN A 2 -13.11 5.14 -1.44
N THR A 3 -13.82 5.86 -2.32
CA THR A 3 -14.47 5.27 -3.50
C THR A 3 -13.46 4.63 -4.46
N HIS A 4 -12.33 5.28 -4.69
CA HIS A 4 -11.29 4.76 -5.57
C HIS A 4 -10.50 3.63 -4.93
N TYR A 5 -10.33 3.65 -3.61
CA TYR A 5 -9.78 2.54 -2.84
C TYR A 5 -10.64 1.27 -3.00
N LEU A 6 -11.96 1.38 -2.81
CA LEU A 6 -12.86 0.23 -2.99
C LEU A 6 -12.84 -0.28 -4.44
N GLY A 7 -12.87 0.63 -5.42
CA GLY A 7 -12.72 0.27 -6.82
C GLY A 7 -11.41 -0.47 -7.09
N PHE A 8 -10.29 0.01 -6.53
CA PHE A 8 -9.00 -0.67 -6.62
C PHE A 8 -9.07 -2.09 -6.09
N GLN A 9 -9.64 -2.31 -4.90
CA GLN A 9 -9.75 -3.67 -4.31
C GLN A 9 -10.54 -4.63 -5.20
N VAL A 10 -11.64 -4.18 -5.80
CA VAL A 10 -12.42 -4.98 -6.74
C VAL A 10 -11.61 -5.30 -7.99
N TYR A 11 -10.92 -4.32 -8.56
CA TYR A 11 -10.11 -4.51 -9.76
C TYR A 11 -8.88 -5.37 -9.50
N TYR A 12 -8.29 -5.28 -8.31
CA TYR A 12 -7.18 -6.09 -7.84
C TYR A 12 -7.54 -7.58 -7.87
N ARG A 13 -8.66 -7.96 -7.25
CA ARG A 13 -9.17 -9.34 -7.28
C ARG A 13 -9.44 -9.86 -8.70
N ARG A 14 -9.82 -8.98 -9.62
CA ARG A 14 -10.12 -9.29 -11.02
C ARG A 14 -8.94 -9.10 -11.97
N LYS A 15 -7.75 -8.76 -11.46
CA LYS A 15 -6.51 -8.49 -12.22
C LYS A 15 -6.69 -7.51 -13.38
N LYS A 16 -7.48 -6.45 -13.18
CA LYS A 16 -7.72 -5.40 -14.19
C LYS A 16 -6.71 -4.24 -14.04
N TYR A 17 -5.49 -4.43 -14.53
CA TYR A 17 -4.35 -3.51 -14.35
C TYR A 17 -4.64 -2.04 -14.69
N LEU A 18 -5.18 -1.73 -15.86
CA LEU A 18 -5.46 -0.34 -16.26
C LEU A 18 -6.51 0.34 -15.38
N LEU A 19 -7.49 -0.42 -14.88
CA LEU A 19 -8.51 0.11 -13.98
C LEU A 19 -7.94 0.36 -12.57
N MET A 20 -7.03 -0.51 -12.11
CA MET A 20 -6.25 -0.26 -10.89
C MET A 20 -5.42 1.01 -11.02
N LEU A 21 -4.71 1.18 -12.13
CA LEU A 21 -3.91 2.36 -12.42
C LEU A 21 -4.77 3.64 -12.42
N ARG A 22 -5.95 3.59 -13.05
CA ARG A 22 -6.91 4.71 -13.02
C ARG A 22 -7.34 5.08 -11.60
N CYS A 23 -7.57 4.09 -10.73
CA CYS A 23 -7.87 4.32 -9.32
C CYS A 23 -6.68 4.98 -8.61
N LEU A 24 -5.46 4.49 -8.81
CA LEU A 24 -4.24 5.05 -8.22
C LEU A 24 -4.02 6.52 -8.62
N LYS A 25 -4.15 6.85 -9.91
CA LYS A 25 -4.03 8.24 -10.40
C LYS A 25 -5.03 9.17 -9.73
N ARG A 26 -6.28 8.72 -9.58
CA ARG A 26 -7.33 9.50 -8.92
C ARG A 26 -7.08 9.64 -7.42
N MET A 27 -6.59 8.60 -6.76
CA MET A 27 -6.20 8.66 -5.35
C MET A 27 -5.07 9.67 -5.15
N LYS A 28 -3.99 9.58 -5.93
CA LYS A 28 -2.86 10.53 -5.89
C LYS A 28 -3.29 11.97 -6.13
N LYS A 29 -4.24 12.21 -7.06
CA LYS A 29 -4.77 13.55 -7.32
C LYS A 29 -5.57 14.13 -6.16
N ILE A 30 -6.26 13.28 -5.40
CA ILE A 30 -7.05 13.71 -4.24
C ILE A 30 -6.15 13.96 -3.04
N ASP A 31 -5.29 13.00 -2.74
CA ASP A 31 -4.41 13.02 -1.58
C ASP A 31 -3.25 12.05 -1.84
N ALA A 32 -2.08 12.62 -2.13
CA ALA A 32 -0.87 11.86 -2.42
C ALA A 32 -0.25 11.24 -1.15
N ASP A 33 -0.55 11.82 0.02
CA ASP A 33 0.01 11.39 1.30
C ASP A 33 -0.86 10.33 2.00
N ASN A 34 -1.95 9.91 1.34
CA ASN A 34 -2.89 9.00 1.95
C ASN A 34 -2.30 7.61 2.23
N ALA A 35 -2.39 7.15 3.47
CA ALA A 35 -1.99 5.78 3.87
C ALA A 35 -2.56 4.67 2.97
N LYS A 36 -3.83 4.78 2.52
CA LYS A 36 -4.44 3.79 1.64
C LYS A 36 -3.89 3.85 0.22
N PHE A 37 -3.46 5.03 -0.24
CA PHE A 37 -2.82 5.17 -1.55
C PHE A 37 -1.49 4.41 -1.57
N HIS A 38 -0.66 4.60 -0.54
CA HIS A 38 0.59 3.84 -0.38
C HIS A 38 0.34 2.32 -0.42
N SER A 39 -0.60 1.83 0.39
CA SER A 39 -0.98 0.41 0.43
C SER A 39 -1.41 -0.14 -0.94
N CYS A 40 -2.25 0.58 -1.67
CA CYS A 40 -2.66 0.20 -3.02
C CYS A 40 -1.50 0.21 -4.02
N LEU A 41 -0.60 1.20 -3.95
CA LEU A 41 0.55 1.31 -4.84
C LEU A 41 1.52 0.15 -4.63
N MET A 42 1.80 -0.21 -3.38
CA MET A 42 2.69 -1.34 -3.03
C MET A 42 2.11 -2.68 -3.51
N LYS A 43 0.81 -2.91 -3.30
CA LYS A 43 0.11 -4.10 -3.84
C LYS A 43 0.18 -4.18 -5.36
N PHE A 44 -0.03 -3.05 -6.03
CA PHE A 44 0.04 -2.99 -7.48
C PHE A 44 1.46 -3.25 -7.99
N LEU A 45 2.47 -2.66 -7.34
CA LEU A 45 3.87 -2.85 -7.66
C LEU A 45 4.29 -4.33 -7.53
N GLN A 46 3.91 -4.98 -6.43
CA GLN A 46 4.19 -6.40 -6.22
C GLN A 46 3.51 -7.28 -7.27
N LEU A 47 2.25 -7.00 -7.60
CA LEU A 47 1.50 -7.73 -8.63
C LEU A 47 2.17 -7.63 -10.02
N VAL A 48 2.62 -6.43 -10.39
CA VAL A 48 3.29 -6.15 -11.68
C VAL A 48 4.68 -6.80 -11.77
N GLN A 49 5.32 -7.04 -10.63
CA GLN A 49 6.59 -7.77 -10.54
C GLN A 49 6.38 -9.29 -10.52
N SER A 50 5.30 -9.79 -9.92
CA SER A 50 5.03 -11.22 -9.80
C SER A 50 4.42 -11.84 -11.05
N GLU A 51 3.64 -11.07 -11.82
CA GLU A 51 2.90 -11.59 -12.98
C GLU A 51 3.34 -10.94 -14.29
N PRO A 52 3.67 -11.72 -15.33
CA PRO A 52 3.96 -11.18 -16.64
C PRO A 52 2.69 -10.59 -17.28
N ILE A 53 2.83 -9.42 -17.88
CA ILE A 53 1.74 -8.74 -18.60
C ILE A 53 1.90 -9.07 -20.08
N ALA A 54 0.93 -9.78 -20.65
CA ALA A 54 1.00 -10.27 -22.03
C ALA A 54 0.95 -9.17 -23.10
N ASP A 55 0.31 -8.03 -22.79
CA ASP A 55 0.19 -6.90 -23.72
C ASP A 55 1.30 -5.89 -23.45
N GLU A 56 2.22 -5.77 -24.42
CA GLU A 56 3.38 -4.87 -24.36
C GLU A 56 2.96 -3.41 -24.23
N ARG A 57 1.88 -2.97 -24.91
CA ARG A 57 1.41 -1.58 -24.81
C ARG A 57 0.90 -1.27 -23.42
N VAL A 58 0.20 -2.23 -22.81
CA VAL A 58 -0.26 -2.13 -21.43
C VAL A 58 0.92 -2.11 -20.47
N ARG A 59 1.97 -2.90 -20.74
CA ARG A 59 3.21 -2.89 -19.94
C ARG A 59 3.91 -1.53 -20.00
N THR A 60 4.10 -0.95 -21.19
CA THR A 60 4.73 0.37 -21.33
C THR A 60 3.96 1.45 -20.57
N LEU A 61 2.62 1.46 -20.68
CA LEU A 61 1.78 2.42 -19.96
C LEU A 61 1.89 2.27 -18.44
N ILE A 62 1.95 1.03 -17.93
CA ILE A 62 2.13 0.78 -16.50
C ILE A 62 3.49 1.29 -16.05
N ASP A 63 4.53 1.06 -16.85
CA ASP A 63 5.89 1.46 -16.54
C ASP A 63 6.09 2.98 -16.48
N ASP A 64 5.51 3.70 -17.44
CA ASP A 64 5.53 5.16 -17.47
C ASP A 64 4.84 5.74 -16.23
N GLU A 65 3.75 5.11 -15.80
CA GLU A 65 2.97 5.58 -14.65
C GLU A 65 3.62 5.20 -13.32
N LEU A 66 4.25 4.04 -13.22
CA LEU A 66 5.08 3.66 -12.07
C LEU A 66 6.30 4.56 -11.94
N LYS A 67 6.87 5.02 -13.05
CA LYS A 67 7.92 6.06 -13.07
C LYS A 67 7.37 7.39 -12.57
N ALA A 68 6.17 7.81 -13.01
CA ALA A 68 5.49 9.00 -12.52
C ALA A 68 5.08 8.92 -11.02
N PHE A 69 4.92 7.71 -10.48
CA PHE A 69 4.73 7.47 -9.06
C PHE A 69 6.03 7.41 -8.26
N GLY A 70 7.20 7.42 -8.90
CA GLY A 70 8.50 7.40 -8.24
C GLY A 70 8.93 6.01 -7.74
N VAL A 71 8.24 4.96 -8.17
CA VAL A 71 8.55 3.56 -7.78
C VAL A 71 9.28 2.77 -8.87
N LYS A 72 9.53 3.39 -10.03
CA LYS A 72 10.44 2.90 -11.08
C LYS A 72 11.58 3.90 -11.28
N GLN A 73 12.82 3.43 -11.21
CA GLN A 73 14.04 4.22 -11.47
C GLN A 73 14.83 3.57 -12.60
N GLY A 74 14.94 4.28 -13.74
CA GLY A 74 15.49 3.70 -14.97
C GLY A 74 14.64 2.49 -15.42
N ASP A 75 15.31 1.36 -15.65
CA ASP A 75 14.67 0.11 -16.06
C ASP A 75 14.27 -0.80 -14.90
N SER A 76 14.61 -0.42 -13.66
CA SER A 76 14.37 -1.24 -12.46
C SER A 76 13.25 -0.67 -11.59
N TYR A 77 12.46 -1.57 -11.01
CA TYR A 77 11.49 -1.22 -9.98
C TYR A 77 12.19 -1.11 -8.62
N ARG A 78 11.76 -0.13 -7.81
CA ARG A 78 12.16 -0.07 -6.41
C ARG A 78 11.58 -1.28 -5.67
N LYS A 79 12.31 -1.78 -4.67
CA LYS A 79 11.80 -2.85 -3.83
C LYS A 79 10.66 -2.32 -2.96
N VAL A 80 9.62 -3.14 -2.80
CA VAL A 80 8.47 -2.80 -1.95
C VAL A 80 8.92 -2.54 -0.51
N GLU A 81 9.92 -3.29 -0.03
CA GLU A 81 10.49 -3.13 1.32
C GLU A 81 11.12 -1.75 1.53
N GLU A 82 11.88 -1.27 0.56
CA GLU A 82 12.57 0.02 0.62
C GLU A 82 11.58 1.18 0.66
N VAL A 83 10.58 1.14 -0.22
CA VAL A 83 9.54 2.18 -0.29
C VAL A 83 8.69 2.17 0.98
N ASN A 84 8.39 1.00 1.54
CA ASN A 84 7.65 0.89 2.79
C ASN A 84 8.46 1.40 4.00
N ALA A 85 9.76 1.13 4.04
CA ALA A 85 10.64 1.62 5.10
C ALA A 85 10.77 3.15 5.09
N GLU A 86 10.87 3.77 3.91
CA GLU A 86 10.83 5.23 3.76
C GLU A 86 9.50 5.80 4.22
N PHE A 87 8.39 5.18 3.84
CA PHE A 87 7.06 5.62 4.23
C PHE A 87 6.85 5.60 5.76
N ILE A 88 7.37 4.58 6.43
CA ILE A 88 7.33 4.47 7.90
C ILE A 88 8.15 5.58 8.57
N LYS A 89 9.33 5.90 8.03
CA LYS A 89 10.17 6.98 8.57
C LYS A 89 9.47 8.34 8.47
N ASN A 90 8.82 8.60 7.34
CA ASN A 90 8.15 9.88 7.09
C ASN A 90 6.84 10.05 7.89
N HIS A 91 6.14 8.96 8.20
CA HIS A 91 4.82 8.99 8.87
C HIS A 91 4.81 8.26 10.22
N SER A 92 5.93 8.30 10.93
CA SER A 92 6.12 7.58 12.19
C SER A 92 5.12 8.00 13.28
N ASN A 93 4.57 9.20 13.21
CA ASN A 93 3.65 9.79 14.19
C ASN A 93 2.15 9.55 13.91
N SER A 94 1.77 8.93 12.78
CA SER A 94 0.37 8.64 12.46
C SER A 94 0.08 7.13 12.50
N LEU A 95 -0.83 6.75 13.40
CA LEU A 95 -1.27 5.36 13.56
C LEU A 95 -1.92 4.79 12.28
N THR A 96 -2.57 5.63 11.48
CA THR A 96 -3.21 5.19 10.23
C THR A 96 -2.18 4.81 9.18
N HIS A 97 -1.09 5.59 9.08
CA HIS A 97 0.02 5.33 8.17
C HIS A 97 0.80 4.09 8.61
N ARG A 98 1.06 3.95 9.91
CA ARG A 98 1.71 2.75 10.48
C ARG A 98 0.90 1.49 10.23
N ALA A 99 -0.43 1.55 10.39
CA ALA A 99 -1.28 0.40 10.13
C ALA A 99 -1.21 -0.05 8.67
N GLU A 100 -1.32 0.86 7.70
CA GLU A 100 -1.19 0.49 6.28
C GLU A 100 0.22 0.00 5.93
N ALA A 101 1.27 0.57 6.52
CA ALA A 101 2.64 0.09 6.33
C ALA A 101 2.86 -1.33 6.89
N ALA A 102 2.24 -1.66 8.02
CA ALA A 102 2.26 -3.00 8.60
C ALA A 102 1.55 -4.03 7.70
N LYS A 103 0.46 -3.64 7.02
CA LYS A 103 -0.18 -4.50 6.02
C LYS A 103 0.74 -4.81 4.86
N ILE A 104 1.59 -3.86 4.46
CA ILE A 104 2.58 -4.07 3.42
C ILE A 104 3.73 -4.94 3.92
N MET A 105 4.14 -4.82 5.19
CA MET A 105 5.11 -5.77 5.79
C MET A 105 4.61 -7.21 5.70
N LEU A 106 3.35 -7.46 6.06
CA LEU A 106 2.70 -8.77 5.93
C LEU A 106 2.62 -9.25 4.48
N LEU A 107 2.38 -8.33 3.54
CA LEU A 107 2.29 -8.65 2.11
C LEU A 107 3.65 -9.07 1.52
N ILE A 108 4.74 -8.46 1.98
CA ILE A 108 6.11 -8.80 1.58
C ILE A 108 6.53 -10.12 2.23
N ASN A 109 6.36 -10.22 3.55
CA ASN A 109 6.77 -11.37 4.34
C ASN A 109 5.68 -11.76 5.35
N PRO A 110 4.86 -12.78 5.04
CA PRO A 110 3.82 -13.25 5.94
C PRO A 110 4.36 -13.75 7.30
N ALA A 111 5.62 -14.18 7.35
CA ALA A 111 6.25 -14.66 8.59
C ALA A 111 6.55 -13.53 9.61
N ASP A 112 6.53 -12.27 9.18
CA ASP A 112 6.73 -11.12 10.05
C ASP A 112 5.43 -10.64 10.73
N ASN A 113 4.40 -11.48 10.79
CA ASN A 113 3.10 -11.14 11.36
C ASN A 113 3.16 -10.66 12.81
N ILE A 114 3.97 -11.30 13.66
CA ILE A 114 4.17 -10.89 15.05
C ILE A 114 4.79 -9.49 15.10
N LYS A 115 5.82 -9.23 14.28
CA LYS A 115 6.46 -7.91 14.21
C LYS A 115 5.51 -6.83 13.69
N ALA A 116 4.66 -7.16 12.72
CA ALA A 116 3.66 -6.24 12.17
C ALA A 116 2.58 -5.92 13.21
N ILE A 117 2.15 -6.91 14.02
CA ILE A 117 1.20 -6.71 15.11
C ILE A 117 1.84 -5.82 16.18
N GLU A 118 3.04 -6.16 16.67
CA GLU A 118 3.78 -5.36 17.65
C GLU A 118 3.98 -3.92 17.17
N PHE A 119 4.29 -3.74 15.89
CA PHE A 119 4.48 -2.42 15.31
C PHE A 119 3.19 -1.57 15.32
N VAL A 120 2.00 -2.15 15.22
CA VAL A 120 0.76 -1.37 15.26
C VAL A 120 0.18 -1.24 16.67
N THR A 121 0.47 -2.19 17.55
CA THR A 121 0.03 -2.17 18.95
C THR A 121 0.97 -1.39 19.86
N SER A 122 2.20 -1.07 19.44
CA SER A 122 3.10 -0.17 20.16
C SER A 122 2.54 1.25 20.13
N LEU A 123 1.68 1.57 21.10
CA LEU A 123 1.02 2.87 21.27
C LEU A 123 1.87 3.76 22.18
N ASP A 124 2.60 4.69 21.57
CA ASP A 124 3.36 5.74 22.24
C ASP A 124 2.48 6.98 22.37
N SER A 125 2.73 7.77 23.41
CA SER A 125 1.96 8.98 23.76
C SER A 125 2.10 10.13 22.74
N ASN A 126 3.04 10.02 21.81
CA ASN A 126 3.35 11.04 20.79
C ASN A 126 2.52 10.90 19.49
N PHE A 127 1.53 9.99 19.44
CA PHE A 127 0.74 9.79 18.22
C PHE A 127 -0.37 10.80 18.05
N ILE A 128 -0.40 11.41 16.86
CA ILE A 128 -1.34 12.49 16.51
C ILE A 128 -2.79 11.99 16.45
N ASP A 129 -2.98 10.72 16.10
CA ASP A 129 -4.32 10.13 15.84
C ASP A 129 -4.73 9.09 16.89
N GLN A 130 -4.23 9.19 18.12
CA GLN A 130 -4.53 8.21 19.18
C GLN A 130 -5.96 8.37 19.70
N ASN A 131 -6.91 7.73 19.01
CA ASN A 131 -8.29 7.65 19.43
C ASN A 131 -8.84 6.22 19.31
N LEU A 132 -9.88 5.92 20.08
CA LEU A 132 -10.47 4.59 20.16
C LEU A 132 -10.92 4.05 18.78
N LYS A 133 -11.41 4.93 17.91
CA LYS A 133 -11.87 4.54 16.56
C LYS A 133 -10.71 4.05 15.69
N VAL A 134 -9.57 4.73 15.72
CA VAL A 134 -8.36 4.37 14.98
C VAL A 134 -7.77 3.07 15.52
N CYS A 135 -7.69 2.89 16.83
CA CYS A 135 -7.20 1.65 17.44
C CYS A 135 -8.07 0.44 17.09
N VAL A 136 -9.40 0.56 17.17
CA VAL A 136 -10.33 -0.52 16.80
C VAL A 136 -10.33 -0.82 15.31
N PHE A 137 -10.18 0.21 14.46
CA PHE A 137 -10.12 0.02 13.01
C PHE A 137 -8.83 -0.69 12.58
N ASN A 138 -7.70 -0.32 13.18
CA ASN A 138 -6.40 -0.89 12.89
C ASN A 138 -6.30 -2.34 13.38
N SER A 139 -6.78 -2.64 14.59
CA SER A 139 -6.77 -4.00 15.13
C SER A 139 -7.57 -4.97 14.24
N LYS A 140 -8.82 -4.61 13.89
CA LYS A 140 -9.64 -5.39 12.97
C LYS A 140 -8.95 -5.60 11.62
N SER A 141 -8.40 -4.53 11.05
CA SER A 141 -7.76 -4.58 9.73
C SER A 141 -6.56 -5.53 9.66
N ILE A 142 -5.83 -5.71 10.77
CA ILE A 142 -4.67 -6.61 10.85
C ILE A 142 -5.12 -8.06 11.06
N THR A 143 -6.11 -8.29 11.93
CA THR A 143 -6.65 -9.64 12.18
C THR A 143 -7.25 -10.28 10.92
N TYR A 144 -7.84 -9.48 10.02
CA TYR A 144 -8.35 -10.01 8.74
C TYR A 144 -7.24 -10.39 7.75
N LEU A 145 -6.05 -9.78 7.84
CA LEU A 145 -4.93 -10.07 6.94
C LEU A 145 -4.02 -11.20 7.45
N SER A 146 -4.12 -11.57 8.73
CA SER A 146 -3.46 -12.76 9.28
C SER A 146 -4.24 -14.06 9.07
N ASN A 147 -5.49 -13.98 8.62
CA ASN A 147 -6.41 -15.12 8.46
C ASN A 147 -6.77 -15.43 6.99
N GLU A 148 -6.19 -14.71 6.01
CA GLU A 148 -6.21 -15.04 4.57
C GLU A 148 -4.85 -15.63 4.17
#